data_AF-A0A375I522-F1
#
_entry.id   AF-A0A375I522-F1
#
_cell.length_a   1.000
_cell.length_b   1.000
_cell.length_c   1.000
_cell.angle_alpha   90.00
_cell.angle_beta   90.00
_cell.angle_gamma   90.00
#
_symmetry.space_group_name_H-M   'P 1'
#
loop_
_entity.id
_entity.type
_entity.pdbx_description
1 polymer ?
#
loop_
_entity_poly.entity_id
_entity_poly.type
_entity_poly.pdbx_seq_one_letter_code
_entity_poly.pdbx_strand_id
1 'polypeptide(L)'
;MDIYARERLDRMTVKALCAAVPVARTTFYAHYRNLDDVLVEVEDELLAGLGEVTDRVSDGDLPGMDFGVFLDETFGFVEERWSDFRTLLVVQPDARFVARWKDAIKTNFARRYPSSRMQPNRDLLAEMGASAAIGAYTWWMEHPETTGVEDAKRLVERALSAVMATL
;
A
#
# COMPACT_ATOMS: atom_id res chain seq x y z
N MET A 1 14.90 -3.81 0.07
CA MET A 1 14.32 -3.08 -1.08
C MET A 1 15.36 -2.34 -1.93
N ASP A 2 16.43 -1.78 -1.35
CA ASP A 2 17.46 -1.01 -2.11
C ASP A 2 18.04 -1.71 -3.34
N ILE A 3 18.34 -3.02 -3.25
CA ILE A 3 18.87 -3.79 -4.38
C ILE A 3 17.77 -3.99 -5.43
N TYR A 4 16.57 -4.38 -5.00
CA TYR A 4 15.40 -4.55 -5.87
C TYR A 4 15.04 -3.26 -6.61
N ALA A 5 15.19 -2.08 -5.99
CA ALA A 5 14.96 -0.80 -6.65
C ALA A 5 15.88 -0.57 -7.86
N ARG A 6 17.10 -1.13 -7.86
CA ARG A 6 18.12 -0.93 -8.91
C ARG A 6 18.17 -2.07 -9.93
N GLU A 7 17.77 -3.27 -9.52
CA GLU A 7 17.85 -4.48 -10.34
C GLU A 7 16.55 -5.27 -10.21
N ARG A 8 15.90 -5.53 -11.34
CA ARG A 8 14.65 -6.30 -11.37
C ARG A 8 14.87 -7.72 -10.84
N LEU A 9 13.85 -8.26 -10.16
CA LEU A 9 13.89 -9.57 -9.53
C LEU A 9 14.34 -10.70 -10.48
N ASP A 10 13.94 -10.64 -11.75
CA ASP A 10 14.28 -11.63 -12.79
C ASP A 10 15.77 -11.63 -13.19
N ARG A 11 16.51 -10.58 -12.83
CA ARG A 11 17.96 -10.45 -13.05
C ARG A 11 18.78 -10.70 -11.80
N MET A 12 18.16 -10.61 -10.63
CA MET A 12 18.79 -10.87 -9.35
C MET A 12 19.04 -12.38 -9.13
N THR A 13 20.02 -12.71 -8.28
CA THR A 13 20.23 -14.09 -7.82
C THR A 13 20.41 -14.13 -6.31
N VAL A 14 20.02 -15.23 -5.67
CA VAL A 14 20.26 -15.46 -4.22
C VAL A 14 21.74 -15.32 -3.88
N LYS A 15 22.64 -15.78 -4.77
CA LYS A 15 24.08 -15.65 -4.61
C LYS A 15 24.51 -14.18 -4.56
N ALA A 16 24.05 -13.36 -5.51
CA ALA A 16 24.39 -11.94 -5.56
C ALA A 16 23.82 -11.18 -4.36
N LEU A 17 22.57 -11.46 -3.98
CA LEU A 17 21.95 -10.89 -2.79
C LEU A 17 22.76 -11.21 -1.53
N CYS A 18 23.03 -12.49 -1.26
CA CYS A 18 23.81 -12.93 -0.09
C CYS A 18 25.27 -12.45 -0.08
N ALA A 19 25.81 -12.03 -1.24
CA ALA A 19 27.12 -11.40 -1.30
C ALA A 19 27.07 -9.90 -0.96
N ALA A 20 25.92 -9.26 -1.17
CA ALA A 20 25.68 -7.84 -0.92
C ALA A 20 25.17 -7.54 0.50
N VAL A 21 24.57 -8.54 1.18
CA VAL A 21 24.08 -8.43 2.56
C VAL A 21 24.76 -9.44 3.48
N PRO A 22 24.88 -9.20 4.79
CA PRO A 22 25.58 -10.08 5.73
C PRO A 22 24.77 -11.35 6.08
N VAL A 23 24.32 -12.09 5.07
CA VAL A 23 23.50 -13.32 5.22
C VAL A 23 24.14 -14.45 4.43
N ALA A 24 24.41 -15.58 5.10
CA ALA A 24 24.89 -16.78 4.42
C ALA A 24 23.78 -17.40 3.56
N ARG A 25 24.13 -17.99 2.41
CA ARG A 25 23.17 -18.70 1.54
C ARG A 25 22.43 -19.82 2.26
N THR A 26 23.09 -20.51 3.19
CA THR A 26 22.46 -21.55 4.02
C THR A 26 21.38 -20.97 4.92
N THR A 27 21.61 -19.78 5.48
CA THR A 27 20.60 -19.06 6.27
C THR A 27 19.46 -18.59 5.39
N PHE A 28 19.75 -18.02 4.21
CA PHE A 28 18.71 -17.64 3.25
C PHE A 28 17.78 -18.82 2.94
N TYR A 29 18.35 -19.96 2.53
CA TYR A 29 17.56 -21.13 2.16
C TYR A 29 16.89 -21.86 3.34
N ALA A 30 17.20 -21.48 4.59
CA ALA A 30 16.47 -21.95 5.75
C ALA A 30 15.11 -21.25 5.92
N HIS A 31 14.95 -20.03 5.37
CA HIS A 31 13.74 -19.22 5.48
C HIS A 31 13.02 -19.03 4.14
N TYR A 32 13.76 -19.00 3.02
CA TYR A 32 13.23 -18.63 1.70
C TYR A 32 13.64 -19.62 0.62
N ARG A 33 12.73 -19.98 -0.28
CA ARG A 33 13.06 -20.85 -1.41
C ARG A 33 13.70 -20.07 -2.55
N ASN A 34 13.35 -18.81 -2.71
CA ASN A 34 13.80 -17.93 -3.79
C ASN A 34 13.67 -16.45 -3.39
N LEU A 35 14.03 -15.55 -4.30
CA LEU A 35 13.96 -14.10 -4.07
C LEU A 35 12.52 -13.55 -4.04
N ASP A 36 11.57 -14.20 -4.73
CA ASP A 36 10.16 -13.78 -4.72
C ASP A 36 9.53 -14.03 -3.34
N ASP A 37 9.89 -15.12 -2.65
CA ASP A 37 9.43 -15.35 -1.27
C ASP A 37 9.81 -14.19 -0.34
N VAL A 38 11.00 -13.60 -0.52
CA VAL A 38 11.44 -12.41 0.25
C VAL A 38 10.64 -11.18 -0.12
N LEU A 39 10.37 -10.97 -1.42
CA LEU A 39 9.57 -9.84 -1.88
C LEU A 39 8.13 -9.93 -1.36
N VAL A 40 7.54 -11.12 -1.38
CA VAL A 40 6.21 -11.39 -0.83
C VAL A 40 6.16 -11.08 0.67
N GLU A 41 7.17 -11.47 1.46
CA GLU A 41 7.19 -11.13 2.89
C GLU A 41 7.23 -9.62 3.11
N VAL A 42 8.02 -8.87 2.31
CA VAL A 42 8.03 -7.41 2.39
C VAL A 42 6.65 -6.81 2.03
N GLU A 43 6.00 -7.31 0.98
CA GLU A 43 4.63 -6.90 0.62
C GLU A 43 3.65 -7.19 1.76
N ASP A 44 3.75 -8.36 2.38
CA ASP A 44 2.91 -8.81 3.50
C ASP A 44 3.09 -7.90 4.72
N GLU A 45 4.33 -7.57 5.08
CA GLU A 45 4.64 -6.65 6.18
C GLU A 45 4.04 -5.25 5.96
N LEU A 46 4.14 -4.70 4.75
CA LEU A 46 3.60 -3.38 4.43
C LEU A 46 2.07 -3.37 4.50
N LEU A 47 1.42 -4.41 3.95
CA LEU A 47 -0.04 -4.52 3.99
C LEU A 47 -0.55 -4.82 5.41
N ALA A 48 0.19 -5.60 6.19
CA ALA A 48 -0.09 -5.84 7.60
C ALA A 48 -0.02 -4.54 8.40
N GLY A 49 1.01 -3.72 8.22
CA GLY A 49 1.13 -2.42 8.89
C GLY A 49 -0.01 -1.44 8.54
N LEU A 50 -0.45 -1.42 7.27
CA LEU A 50 -1.65 -0.67 6.87
C LEU A 50 -2.93 -1.21 7.55
N GLY A 51 -3.01 -2.53 7.73
CA GLY A 51 -4.07 -3.18 8.49
C GLY A 51 -4.06 -2.79 9.97
N GLU A 52 -2.89 -2.78 10.60
CA GLU A 52 -2.70 -2.37 12.00
C GLU A 52 -3.09 -0.90 12.22
N VAL A 53 -2.77 0.00 11.28
CA VAL A 53 -3.27 1.39 11.31
C VAL A 53 -4.80 1.40 11.30
N THR A 54 -5.43 0.62 10.41
CA THR A 54 -6.89 0.53 10.34
C THR A 54 -7.50 0.03 11.64
N ASP A 55 -6.96 -1.05 12.20
CA ASP A 55 -7.51 -1.67 13.40
C ASP A 55 -7.32 -0.78 14.63
N ARG A 56 -6.15 -0.14 14.76
CA ARG A 56 -5.84 0.81 15.85
C ARG A 56 -6.73 2.05 15.81
N VAL A 57 -6.87 2.69 14.65
CA VAL A 57 -7.63 3.96 14.54
C VAL A 57 -9.13 3.72 14.62
N SER A 58 -9.61 2.57 14.11
CA SER A 58 -11.04 2.24 14.18
C SER A 58 -11.52 1.79 15.55
N ASP A 59 -10.62 1.24 16.39
CA ASP A 59 -10.96 0.66 17.71
C ASP A 59 -12.19 -0.27 17.66
N GLY A 60 -12.32 -1.04 16.57
CA GLY A 60 -13.44 -1.94 16.33
C GLY A 60 -14.70 -1.29 15.73
N ASP A 61 -14.79 0.04 15.66
CA ASP A 61 -15.88 0.78 15.01
C ASP A 61 -15.40 1.51 13.75
N LEU A 62 -15.20 0.73 12.68
CA LEU A 62 -14.82 1.32 11.39
C LEU A 62 -15.86 2.36 10.91
N PRO A 63 -17.19 2.12 10.92
CA PRO A 63 -18.21 3.12 10.57
C PRO A 63 -18.21 4.42 11.39
N GLY A 64 -17.75 4.38 12.64
CA GLY A 64 -17.60 5.56 13.50
C GLY A 64 -16.24 6.25 13.40
N MET A 65 -15.24 5.58 12.80
CA MET A 65 -13.87 6.06 12.71
C MET A 65 -13.76 7.47 12.13
N ASP A 66 -12.94 8.31 12.78
CA ASP A 66 -12.50 9.60 12.26
C ASP A 66 -11.60 9.38 11.04
N PHE A 67 -12.11 9.80 9.89
CA PHE A 67 -11.44 9.57 8.62
C PHE A 67 -10.19 10.44 8.44
N GLY A 68 -10.15 11.63 9.03
CA GLY A 68 -8.99 12.52 8.98
C GLY A 68 -7.82 11.91 9.76
N VAL A 69 -8.09 11.45 10.99
CA VAL A 69 -7.08 10.75 11.82
C VAL A 69 -6.59 9.48 11.12
N PHE A 70 -7.49 8.71 10.51
CA PHE A 70 -7.11 7.52 9.74
C PHE A 70 -6.17 7.85 8.58
N LEU A 71 -6.46 8.90 7.80
CA LEU A 71 -5.58 9.35 6.74
C LEU A 71 -4.24 9.82 7.27
N ASP A 72 -4.20 10.59 8.35
CA ASP A 72 -2.96 11.06 8.98
C ASP A 72 -2.05 9.91 9.37
N GLU A 73 -2.62 8.91 10.05
CA GLU A 73 -1.88 7.72 10.51
C GLU A 73 -1.46 6.83 9.36
N THR A 74 -2.28 6.70 8.32
CA THR A 74 -1.95 5.92 7.11
C THR A 74 -0.79 6.58 6.36
N PHE A 75 -0.85 7.89 6.14
CA PHE A 75 0.23 8.63 5.49
C PHE A 75 1.50 8.60 6.35
N GLY A 76 1.39 8.73 7.67
CA GLY A 76 2.53 8.61 8.58
C GLY A 76 3.25 7.26 8.46
N PHE A 77 2.50 6.16 8.40
CA PHE A 77 3.08 4.82 8.17
C PHE A 77 3.74 4.72 6.78
N VAL A 78 3.11 5.30 5.75
CA VAL A 78 3.68 5.34 4.40
C VAL A 78 4.97 6.17 4.35
N GLU A 79 5.07 7.28 5.07
CA GLU A 79 6.29 8.08 5.20
C GLU A 79 7.39 7.31 5.95
N GLU A 80 7.05 6.63 7.04
CA GLU A 80 7.99 5.78 7.78
C GLU A 80 8.59 4.69 6.88
N ARG A 81 7.77 4.11 6.00
CA ARG A 81 8.16 3.06 5.05
C ARG A 81 8.37 3.59 3.62
N TRP A 82 8.70 4.87 3.48
CA TRP A 82 8.72 5.59 2.20
C TRP A 82 9.51 4.88 1.09
N SER A 83 10.72 4.39 1.40
CA SER A 83 11.58 3.73 0.42
C SER A 83 10.93 2.48 -0.18
N ASP A 84 10.23 1.69 0.66
CA ASP A 84 9.63 0.44 0.25
C ASP A 84 8.39 0.70 -0.62
N PHE A 85 7.47 1.56 -0.15
CA PHE A 85 6.30 1.96 -0.91
C PHE A 85 6.66 2.63 -2.23
N ARG A 86 7.60 3.57 -2.23
CA ARG A 86 8.08 4.23 -3.45
C ARG A 86 8.70 3.24 -4.42
N THR A 87 9.43 2.24 -3.91
CA THR A 87 10.00 1.20 -4.78
C THR A 87 8.89 0.43 -5.48
N LEU A 88 7.85 0.01 -4.76
CA LEU A 88 6.76 -0.83 -5.26
C LEU A 88 5.70 -0.06 -6.06
N LEU A 89 5.56 1.25 -5.89
CA LEU A 89 4.61 2.08 -6.64
C LEU A 89 5.24 2.80 -7.83
N VAL A 90 6.50 3.22 -7.72
CA VAL A 90 7.13 4.17 -8.66
C VAL A 90 8.37 3.59 -9.34
N VAL A 91 9.35 3.12 -8.56
CA VAL A 91 10.67 2.75 -9.12
C VAL A 91 10.59 1.47 -9.94
N GLN A 92 9.96 0.44 -9.37
CA GLN A 92 9.64 -0.81 -10.03
C GLN A 92 8.21 -1.19 -9.67
N PRO A 93 7.21 -0.61 -10.37
CA PRO A 93 5.81 -0.81 -10.04
C PRO A 93 5.45 -2.29 -10.00
N ASP A 94 5.06 -2.77 -8.83
CA ASP A 94 4.69 -4.15 -8.60
C ASP A 94 3.17 -4.31 -8.66
N ALA A 95 2.71 -4.98 -9.72
CA ALA A 95 1.28 -5.13 -9.98
C ALA A 95 0.57 -6.00 -8.91
N ARG A 96 1.28 -6.95 -8.28
CA ARG A 96 0.74 -7.81 -7.22
C ARG A 96 0.47 -6.98 -5.97
N PHE A 97 1.45 -6.21 -5.52
CA PHE A 97 1.34 -5.32 -4.38
C PHE A 97 0.22 -4.28 -4.59
N VAL A 98 0.19 -3.61 -5.74
CA VAL A 98 -0.85 -2.62 -6.07
C VAL A 98 -2.25 -3.24 -6.01
N ALA A 99 -2.45 -4.41 -6.60
CA ALA A 99 -3.74 -5.08 -6.58
C ALA A 99 -4.16 -5.44 -5.15
N ARG A 100 -3.24 -5.98 -4.34
CA ARG A 100 -3.51 -6.35 -2.94
C ARG A 100 -3.82 -5.13 -2.06
N TRP A 101 -3.14 -4.01 -2.26
CA TRP A 101 -3.44 -2.78 -1.52
C TRP A 101 -4.81 -2.21 -1.91
N LYS A 102 -5.15 -2.22 -3.21
CA LYS A 102 -6.51 -1.87 -3.63
C LYS A 102 -7.57 -2.77 -2.99
N ASP A 103 -7.33 -4.06 -2.92
CA ASP A 103 -8.25 -5.00 -2.27
C ASP A 103 -8.41 -4.72 -0.77
N ALA A 104 -7.34 -4.33 -0.07
CA ALA A 104 -7.41 -3.86 1.31
C ALA A 104 -8.26 -2.58 1.43
N ILE A 105 -8.07 -1.60 0.55
CA ILE A 105 -8.87 -0.36 0.52
C ILE A 105 -10.36 -0.68 0.29
N LYS A 106 -10.67 -1.53 -0.71
CA LYS A 106 -12.05 -1.96 -1.01
C LYS A 106 -12.69 -2.70 0.17
N THR A 107 -11.92 -3.52 0.88
CA THR A 107 -12.37 -4.24 2.08
C THR A 107 -12.72 -3.27 3.21
N ASN A 108 -11.85 -2.30 3.48
CA ASN A 108 -12.10 -1.27 4.47
C ASN A 108 -13.30 -0.39 4.09
N PHE A 109 -13.43 -0.02 2.82
CA PHE A 109 -14.58 0.71 2.31
C PHE A 109 -15.90 -0.05 2.53
N ALA A 110 -15.93 -1.35 2.24
CA ALA A 110 -17.08 -2.20 2.46
C ALA A 110 -17.50 -2.30 3.94
N ARG A 111 -16.51 -2.38 4.85
CA ARG A 111 -16.72 -2.41 6.30
C ARG A 111 -17.18 -1.05 6.84
N ARG A 112 -16.64 0.04 6.30
CA ARG A 112 -16.93 1.44 6.69
C ARG A 112 -18.33 1.88 6.26
N TYR A 113 -18.80 1.41 5.10
CA TYR A 113 -20.11 1.74 4.53
C TYR A 113 -20.95 0.48 4.26
N PRO A 114 -21.46 -0.22 5.29
CA PRO A 114 -22.23 -1.45 5.10
C PRO A 114 -23.50 -1.24 4.24
N SER A 115 -24.12 -0.05 4.33
CA SER A 115 -25.30 0.35 3.54
C SER A 115 -25.00 0.48 2.04
N SER A 116 -23.73 0.65 1.63
CA SER A 116 -23.32 0.68 0.22
C SER A 116 -23.56 -0.65 -0.51
N ARG A 117 -23.87 -1.74 0.22
CA ARG A 117 -24.12 -3.07 -0.36
C ARG A 117 -25.27 -3.11 -1.37
N MET A 118 -26.26 -2.22 -1.25
CA MET A 118 -27.44 -2.22 -2.10
C MET A 118 -27.28 -1.40 -3.39
N GLN A 119 -26.09 -0.84 -3.61
CA GLN A 119 -25.87 0.12 -4.68
C GLN A 119 -25.55 -0.53 -6.02
N PRO A 120 -26.16 -0.04 -7.12
CA PRO A 120 -25.73 -0.41 -8.45
C PRO A 120 -24.23 -0.12 -8.62
N ASN A 121 -23.52 -1.00 -9.32
CA ASN A 121 -22.10 -0.81 -9.66
C ASN A 121 -21.15 -0.62 -8.45
N ARG A 122 -21.53 -1.05 -7.24
CA ARG A 122 -20.70 -0.95 -6.03
C ARG A 122 -19.25 -1.36 -6.23
N ASP A 123 -19.00 -2.51 -6.87
CA ASP A 123 -17.65 -3.02 -7.04
C ASP A 123 -16.80 -2.14 -7.97
N LEU A 124 -17.43 -1.55 -9.00
CA LEU A 124 -16.80 -0.56 -9.86
C LEU A 124 -16.49 0.74 -9.10
N LEU A 125 -17.43 1.22 -8.28
CA LEU A 125 -17.21 2.40 -7.44
C LEU A 125 -16.06 2.19 -6.44
N ALA A 126 -16.01 1.02 -5.81
CA ALA A 126 -14.93 0.65 -4.90
C ALA A 126 -13.58 0.56 -5.63
N GLU A 127 -13.55 0.00 -6.84
CA GLU A 127 -12.32 -0.04 -7.68
C GLU A 127 -11.89 1.36 -8.13
N MET A 128 -12.82 2.24 -8.48
CA MET A 128 -12.51 3.65 -8.79
C MET A 128 -11.91 4.37 -7.59
N GLY A 129 -12.49 4.21 -6.41
CA GLY A 129 -11.98 4.81 -5.17
C GLY A 129 -10.60 4.31 -4.80
N ALA A 130 -10.39 2.98 -4.82
CA ALA A 130 -9.10 2.37 -4.57
C ALA A 130 -8.03 2.81 -5.59
N SER A 131 -8.40 2.89 -6.88
CA SER A 131 -7.51 3.37 -7.94
C SER A 131 -7.12 4.84 -7.74
N ALA A 132 -8.07 5.69 -7.36
CA ALA A 132 -7.78 7.09 -7.11
C ALA A 132 -6.87 7.29 -5.88
N ALA A 133 -7.07 6.50 -4.82
CA ALA A 133 -6.19 6.50 -3.66
C ALA A 133 -4.76 6.08 -4.03
N ILE A 134 -4.58 4.97 -4.74
CA ILE A 134 -3.26 4.53 -5.23
C ILE A 134 -2.62 5.59 -6.15
N GLY A 135 -3.40 6.19 -7.05
CA GLY A 135 -2.92 7.25 -7.93
C GLY A 135 -2.37 8.45 -7.17
N ALA A 136 -3.03 8.85 -6.07
CA ALA A 136 -2.56 9.94 -5.23
C ALA A 136 -1.24 9.61 -4.52
N TYR A 137 -1.10 8.42 -3.92
CA TYR A 137 0.17 7.98 -3.31
C TYR A 137 1.30 7.92 -4.35
N THR A 138 1.01 7.36 -5.54
CA THR A 138 1.98 7.24 -6.63
C THR A 138 2.48 8.61 -7.09
N TRP A 139 1.55 9.55 -7.36
CA TRP A 139 1.89 10.90 -7.80
C TRP A 139 2.73 11.66 -6.76
N TRP A 140 2.35 11.56 -5.48
CA TRP A 140 3.08 12.17 -4.38
C TRP A 140 4.53 11.65 -4.28
N MET A 141 4.72 10.34 -4.45
CA MET A 141 6.05 9.70 -4.42
C MET A 141 6.90 9.95 -5.67
N GLU A 142 6.26 10.23 -6.81
CA GLU A 142 6.92 10.67 -8.04
C GLU A 142 7.40 12.11 -7.95
N HIS A 143 6.67 12.98 -7.24
CA HIS A 143 6.92 14.42 -7.17
C HIS A 143 7.09 14.96 -5.73
N PRO A 144 7.98 14.38 -4.91
CA PRO A 144 8.13 14.73 -3.49
C PRO A 144 8.57 16.19 -3.26
N GLU A 145 9.15 16.85 -4.26
CA GLU A 145 9.60 18.24 -4.20
C GLU A 145 8.51 19.27 -4.48
N THR A 146 7.39 18.86 -5.09
CA THR A 146 6.27 19.76 -5.45
C THR A 146 4.97 19.45 -4.74
N THR A 147 4.81 18.24 -4.19
CA THR A 147 3.59 17.81 -3.51
C THR A 147 3.90 17.51 -2.04
N GLY A 148 3.40 18.34 -1.12
CA GLY A 148 3.48 18.05 0.31
C GLY A 148 2.53 16.93 0.71
N VAL A 149 2.82 16.24 1.82
CA VAL A 149 1.95 15.18 2.37
C VAL A 149 0.50 15.66 2.55
N GLU A 150 0.32 16.93 2.95
CA GLU A 150 -1.00 17.54 3.12
C GLU A 150 -1.75 17.72 1.81
N ASP A 151 -1.07 17.97 0.69
CA ASP A 151 -1.71 18.06 -0.61
C ASP A 151 -2.18 16.67 -1.07
N ALA A 152 -1.34 15.65 -0.86
CA ALA A 152 -1.66 14.26 -1.18
C ALA A 152 -2.84 13.74 -0.34
N LYS A 153 -2.85 14.02 0.97
CA LYS A 153 -3.96 13.70 1.88
C LYS A 153 -5.27 14.30 1.39
N ARG A 154 -5.29 15.61 1.11
CA ARG A 154 -6.50 16.30 0.62
C ARG A 154 -7.01 15.72 -0.70
N LEU A 155 -6.11 15.28 -1.59
CA LEU A 155 -6.52 14.66 -2.86
C LEU A 155 -7.11 13.25 -2.65
N VAL A 156 -6.53 12.43 -1.78
CA VAL A 156 -7.09 11.13 -1.38
C VAL A 156 -8.47 11.32 -0.76
N GLU A 157 -8.59 12.25 0.19
CA GLU A 157 -9.85 12.55 0.86
C GLU A 157 -10.92 13.01 -0.14
N ARG A 158 -10.57 13.93 -1.05
CA ARG A 158 -11.49 14.40 -2.11
C ARG A 158 -11.89 13.29 -3.08
N ALA A 159 -10.95 12.45 -3.48
CA ALA A 159 -11.23 11.34 -4.40
C ALA A 159 -12.18 10.32 -3.77
N LEU A 160 -11.90 9.91 -2.52
CA LEU A 160 -12.75 8.99 -1.80
C LEU A 160 -14.11 9.61 -1.49
N SER A 161 -14.16 10.89 -1.12
CA SER A 161 -15.43 11.63 -0.92
C SER A 161 -16.26 11.73 -2.19
N ALA A 162 -15.65 11.93 -3.35
CA ALA A 162 -16.36 11.98 -4.63
C ALA A 162 -16.99 10.62 -4.97
N VAL A 163 -16.29 9.52 -4.70
CA VAL A 163 -16.83 8.16 -4.86
C VAL A 163 -17.96 7.90 -3.85
N MET A 164 -17.80 8.36 -2.61
CA MET A 164 -18.85 8.24 -1.59
C MET A 164 -20.09 9.07 -1.91
N ALA A 165 -19.96 10.25 -2.55
CA ALA A 165 -21.12 11.05 -2.94
C ALA A 165 -21.96 10.40 -4.05
N THR A 166 -21.40 9.42 -4.77
CA THR A 166 -22.13 8.60 -5.74
C THR A 166 -22.76 7.36 -5.11
N LEU A 167 -22.50 7.12 -3.83
CA LEU A 167 -23.19 6.16 -2.99
C LEU A 167 -24.38 6.84 -2.28
#